data_AF-A0A371JSZ6-F1
#
_entry.id   AF-A0A371JSZ6-F1
#
_cell.length_a   1.000
_cell.length_b   1.000
_cell.length_c   1.000
_cell.angle_alpha   90.00
_cell.angle_beta   90.00
_cell.angle_gamma   90.00
#
_symmetry.space_group_name_H-M   'P 1'
#
loop_
_entity.id
_entity.type
_entity.pdbx_description
1 polymer ?
#
loop_
_entity_poly.entity_id
_entity_poly.type
_entity_poly.pdbx_seq_one_letter_code
_entity_poly.pdbx_strand_id
1 'polypeptide(L)'
;MSYSFRPYQQRKQQLFRVFHENGWQVKIYGINLTVEPNEAFISTILKELPSPARNEHRYGVGFLIVHKGIKANWFLLNWWGYEDIIHQKLFSSPIDDFDRIGKVHDRTIMACVHEMEIYHKEIELWKKFVLRLGEPDFESYLSLYN
;
A
#
# COMPACT_ATOMS: atom_id res chain seq x y z
N MET A 1 6.49 16.99 -32.04
CA MET A 1 7.09 16.58 -30.75
C MET A 1 7.40 15.10 -30.85
N SER A 2 8.64 14.67 -30.58
CA SER A 2 8.98 13.25 -30.43
C SER A 2 9.06 12.92 -28.93
N TYR A 3 8.39 11.85 -28.52
CA TYR A 3 8.45 11.37 -27.14
C TYR A 3 9.55 10.31 -27.03
N SER A 4 10.30 10.32 -25.93
CA SER A 4 11.26 9.27 -25.59
C SER A 4 10.78 8.56 -24.33
N PHE A 5 10.58 7.25 -24.44
CA PHE A 5 10.18 6.38 -23.34
C PHE A 5 11.27 5.35 -23.07
N ARG A 6 11.41 4.96 -21.80
CA ARG A 6 12.18 3.75 -21.46
C ARG A 6 11.28 2.53 -21.67
N PRO A 7 11.77 1.44 -22.30
CA PRO A 7 11.01 0.19 -22.37
C PRO A 7 10.58 -0.28 -20.99
N TYR A 8 9.41 -0.92 -20.91
CA TYR A 8 8.93 -1.50 -19.67
C TYR A 8 9.94 -2.55 -19.18
N GLN A 9 10.28 -2.46 -17.90
CA GLN A 9 11.00 -3.48 -17.17
C GLN A 9 10.19 -3.83 -15.94
N GLN A 10 9.91 -5.11 -15.75
CA GLN A 10 9.18 -5.59 -14.60
C GLN A 10 10.01 -5.32 -13.33
N ARG A 11 9.35 -4.77 -12.30
CA ARG A 11 9.96 -4.53 -11.00
C ARG A 11 9.64 -5.69 -10.09
N LYS A 12 10.60 -6.10 -9.26
CA LYS A 12 10.37 -7.18 -8.29
C LYS A 12 9.38 -6.69 -7.25
N GLN A 13 8.27 -7.41 -7.10
CA GLN A 13 7.25 -7.15 -6.08
C GLN A 13 7.27 -8.26 -5.04
N GLN A 14 7.08 -7.91 -3.77
CA GLN A 14 7.03 -8.86 -2.68
C GLN A 14 6.05 -8.39 -1.61
N LEU A 15 5.20 -9.30 -1.12
CA LEU A 15 4.49 -9.12 0.14
C LEU A 15 5.43 -9.60 1.27
N PHE A 16 5.75 -8.74 2.22
CA PHE A 16 6.65 -9.08 3.32
C PHE A 16 5.90 -9.71 4.50
N ARG A 17 4.86 -9.02 5.00
CA ARG A 17 4.03 -9.48 6.11
C ARG A 17 2.73 -8.68 6.21
N VAL A 18 1.89 -9.05 7.16
CA VAL A 18 0.85 -8.18 7.72
C VAL A 18 1.39 -7.57 9.02
N PHE A 19 1.29 -6.25 9.13
CA PHE A 19 1.68 -5.49 10.31
C PHE A 19 0.45 -5.06 11.12
N HIS A 20 0.54 -5.13 12.44
CA HIS A 20 -0.56 -4.84 13.35
C HIS A 20 -0.24 -3.64 14.23
N GLU A 21 -1.04 -2.57 14.14
CA GLU A 21 -0.83 -1.37 14.95
C GLU A 21 -2.14 -0.61 15.18
N ASN A 22 -2.42 -0.23 16.44
CA ASN A 22 -3.58 0.60 16.79
C ASN A 22 -4.94 0.11 16.24
N GLY A 23 -5.14 -1.21 16.16
CA GLY A 23 -6.34 -1.84 15.62
C GLY A 23 -6.35 -2.01 14.08
N TRP A 24 -5.30 -1.56 13.40
CA TRP A 24 -5.09 -1.79 11.97
C TRP A 24 -4.34 -3.08 11.70
N GLN A 25 -4.68 -3.73 10.59
CA GLN A 25 -3.96 -4.83 9.97
C GLN A 25 -3.56 -4.41 8.56
N VAL A 26 -2.26 -4.22 8.32
CA VAL A 26 -1.74 -3.60 7.09
C VAL A 26 -0.77 -4.53 6.39
N LYS A 27 -1.09 -4.96 5.17
CA LYS A 27 -0.14 -5.71 4.33
C LYS A 27 1.01 -4.81 3.90
N ILE A 28 2.25 -5.25 4.08
CA ILE A 28 3.45 -4.49 3.72
C ILE A 28 4.02 -5.03 2.42
N TYR A 29 3.88 -4.27 1.35
CA TYR A 29 4.40 -4.59 0.03
C TYR A 29 5.70 -3.84 -0.25
N GLY A 30 6.64 -4.50 -0.92
CA GLY A 30 7.85 -3.91 -1.48
C GLY A 30 7.89 -3.96 -2.99
N ILE A 31 8.35 -2.87 -3.62
CA ILE A 31 8.73 -2.83 -5.04
C ILE A 31 10.19 -2.42 -5.13
N ASN A 32 11.02 -3.27 -5.77
CA ASN A 32 12.49 -3.11 -5.86
C ASN A 32 13.19 -2.99 -4.49
N LEU A 33 12.61 -3.61 -3.47
CA LEU A 33 13.24 -3.78 -2.16
C LEU A 33 13.82 -5.18 -2.05
N THR A 34 15.04 -5.26 -1.54
CA THR A 34 15.72 -6.53 -1.22
C THR A 34 15.57 -6.94 0.23
N VAL A 35 15.27 -5.97 1.10
CA VAL A 35 15.11 -6.13 2.54
C VAL A 35 13.78 -5.48 2.93
N GLU A 36 13.09 -6.11 3.88
CA GLU A 36 11.88 -5.54 4.45
C GLU A 36 12.18 -4.20 5.16
N PRO A 37 11.33 -3.18 5.00
CA PRO A 37 11.41 -1.96 5.82
C PRO A 37 11.35 -2.28 7.32
N ASN A 38 12.16 -1.59 8.11
CA ASN A 38 12.17 -1.81 9.55
C ASN A 38 10.84 -1.37 10.22
N GLU A 39 10.59 -1.88 11.43
CA GLU A 39 9.32 -1.63 12.14
C GLU A 39 9.11 -0.16 12.50
N ALA A 40 10.17 0.56 12.87
CA ALA A 40 10.08 1.97 13.23
C ALA A 40 9.65 2.84 12.04
N PHE A 41 10.18 2.51 10.85
CA PHE A 41 9.78 3.13 9.58
C PHE A 41 8.31 2.85 9.28
N ILE A 42 7.89 1.58 9.33
CA ILE A 42 6.49 1.20 9.07
C ILE A 42 5.57 1.95 10.04
N SER A 43 5.86 1.90 11.33
CA SER A 43 5.07 2.56 12.39
C SER A 43 5.00 4.07 12.19
N THR A 44 6.06 4.70 11.67
CA THR A 44 6.06 6.15 11.36
C THR A 44 5.02 6.50 10.31
N ILE A 45 4.87 5.68 9.27
CA ILE A 45 3.86 5.88 8.23
C ILE A 45 2.47 5.52 8.77
N LEU A 46 2.32 4.41 9.48
CA LEU A 46 1.01 3.93 9.94
C LEU A 46 0.37 4.85 11.00
N LYS A 47 1.13 5.68 11.72
CA LYS A 47 0.60 6.77 12.56
C LYS A 47 -0.30 7.75 11.81
N GLU A 48 -0.21 7.78 10.48
CA GLU A 48 -1.07 8.61 9.64
C GLU A 48 -2.41 7.95 9.32
N LEU A 49 -2.64 6.70 9.70
CA LEU A 49 -3.96 6.09 9.57
C LEU A 49 -4.96 6.78 10.51
N PRO A 50 -6.22 6.93 10.09
CA PRO A 50 -7.22 7.56 10.92
C PRO A 50 -7.60 6.66 12.11
N SER A 51 -7.94 7.30 13.23
CA SER A 51 -8.44 6.65 14.46
C SER A 51 -9.93 6.97 14.67
N PRO A 52 -10.76 6.03 15.16
CA PRO A 52 -10.44 4.63 15.46
C PRO A 52 -10.22 3.81 14.17
N ALA A 53 -9.44 2.72 14.25
CA ALA A 53 -9.21 1.87 13.07
C ALA A 53 -10.49 1.23 12.52
N ARG A 54 -11.52 1.04 13.36
CA ARG A 54 -12.80 0.46 12.97
C ARG A 54 -13.97 1.38 13.30
N ASN A 55 -14.90 1.48 12.35
CA ASN A 55 -16.24 2.05 12.52
C ASN A 55 -17.17 1.47 11.44
N GLU A 56 -18.40 1.99 11.33
CA GLU A 56 -19.40 1.52 10.35
C GLU A 56 -18.93 1.55 8.88
N HIS A 57 -17.90 2.34 8.55
CA HIS A 57 -17.37 2.49 7.19
C HIS A 57 -15.87 2.19 7.10
N ARG A 58 -15.27 1.57 8.12
CA ARG A 58 -13.83 1.32 8.19
C ARG A 58 -13.56 0.00 8.88
N TYR A 59 -12.77 -0.85 8.23
CA TYR A 59 -12.62 -2.25 8.63
C TYR A 59 -11.36 -2.54 9.46
N GLY A 60 -10.50 -1.53 9.66
CA GLY A 60 -9.20 -1.71 10.31
C GLY A 60 -8.24 -2.54 9.46
N VAL A 61 -8.36 -2.44 8.14
CA VAL A 61 -7.61 -3.25 7.17
C VAL A 61 -7.11 -2.36 6.03
N GLY A 62 -5.86 -2.55 5.63
CA GLY A 62 -5.24 -1.80 4.54
C GLY A 62 -3.96 -2.42 4.02
N PHE A 63 -3.23 -1.65 3.22
CA PHE A 63 -1.94 -2.06 2.68
C PHE A 63 -1.02 -0.85 2.46
N LEU A 64 0.27 -1.05 2.68
CA LEU A 64 1.32 -0.07 2.44
C LEU A 64 2.20 -0.59 1.30
N ILE A 65 2.31 0.19 0.23
CA ILE A 65 3.28 -0.08 -0.84
C ILE A 65 4.51 0.78 -0.58
N VAL A 66 5.65 0.13 -0.42
CA VAL A 66 6.96 0.76 -0.27
C VAL A 66 7.76 0.52 -1.53
N HIS A 67 8.04 1.59 -2.26
CA HIS A 67 8.59 1.50 -3.61
C HIS A 67 9.89 2.29 -3.73
N LYS A 68 10.99 1.57 -3.99
CA LYS A 68 12.26 2.18 -4.41
C LYS A 68 12.21 2.52 -5.90
N GLY A 69 11.82 3.76 -6.19
CA GLY A 69 11.71 4.28 -7.54
C GLY A 69 13.06 4.69 -8.14
N ILE A 70 13.01 5.29 -9.34
CA ILE A 70 14.23 5.78 -10.03
C ILE A 70 14.62 7.18 -9.53
N LYS A 71 13.64 8.02 -9.18
CA LYS A 71 13.86 9.42 -8.79
C LYS A 71 13.68 9.68 -7.29
N ALA A 72 12.89 8.85 -6.62
CA ALA A 72 12.53 8.99 -5.22
C ALA A 72 12.03 7.63 -4.70
N ASN A 73 11.98 7.50 -3.39
CA ASN A 73 11.21 6.45 -2.74
C ASN A 73 9.76 6.91 -2.58
N TRP A 74 8.80 6.02 -2.80
CA TRP A 74 7.37 6.31 -2.72
C TRP A 74 6.71 5.38 -1.71
N PHE A 75 5.82 5.93 -0.89
CA PHE A 75 5.10 5.18 0.12
C PHE A 75 3.60 5.47 0.01
N LEU A 76 2.84 4.47 -0.43
CA LEU A 76 1.40 4.58 -0.68
C LEU A 76 0.68 3.85 0.45
N LEU A 77 0.19 4.61 1.41
CA LEU A 77 -0.58 4.10 2.53
C LEU A 77 -2.06 4.07 2.14
N ASN A 78 -2.61 2.87 2.02
CA ASN A 78 -3.97 2.63 1.55
C ASN A 78 -4.79 1.91 2.62
N TRP A 79 -6.09 2.22 2.69
CA TRP A 79 -7.03 1.46 3.50
C TRP A 79 -8.40 1.39 2.85
N TRP A 80 -9.10 0.29 3.11
CA TRP A 80 -10.46 0.08 2.65
C TRP A 80 -11.47 0.76 3.57
N GLY A 81 -12.49 1.35 2.98
CA GLY A 81 -13.65 1.89 3.66
C GLY A 81 -14.87 1.93 2.74
N TYR A 82 -16.03 2.24 3.30
CA TYR A 82 -17.30 2.34 2.56
C TYR A 82 -17.51 1.18 1.57
N GLU A 83 -17.18 -0.03 2.02
CA GLU A 83 -17.28 -1.31 1.32
C GLU A 83 -16.29 -1.47 0.16
N ASP A 84 -16.25 -0.55 -0.80
CA ASP A 84 -15.49 -0.68 -2.06
C ASP A 84 -14.53 0.49 -2.35
N ILE A 85 -14.36 1.40 -1.39
CA ILE A 85 -13.53 2.59 -1.55
C ILE A 85 -12.15 2.38 -0.95
N ILE A 86 -11.11 2.62 -1.76
CA ILE A 86 -9.73 2.76 -1.28
C ILE A 86 -9.46 4.24 -0.98
N HIS A 87 -9.10 4.51 0.27
CA HIS A 87 -8.52 5.78 0.67
C HIS A 87 -7.00 5.69 0.62
N GLN A 88 -6.33 6.80 0.30
CA GLN A 88 -4.88 6.85 0.17
C GLN A 88 -4.28 8.09 0.85
N LYS A 89 -3.11 7.91 1.46
CA LYS A 89 -2.13 8.96 1.75
C LYS A 89 -0.81 8.65 1.03
N LEU A 90 -0.27 9.63 0.32
CA LEU A 90 0.97 9.51 -0.43
C LEU A 90 2.12 10.19 0.30
N PHE A 91 3.25 9.50 0.38
CA PHE A 91 4.49 10.00 0.94
C PHE A 91 5.66 9.70 -0.01
N SER A 92 6.75 10.43 0.16
CA SER A 92 7.99 10.16 -0.53
C SER A 92 9.20 10.51 0.32
N SER A 93 10.36 10.02 -0.09
CA SER A 93 11.66 10.48 0.41
C SER A 93 12.69 10.51 -0.72
N PRO A 94 13.82 11.24 -0.55
CA PRO A 94 14.91 11.18 -1.51
C PRO A 94 15.41 9.75 -1.69
N ILE A 95 15.86 9.41 -2.90
CA ILE A 95 16.27 8.03 -3.23
C ILE A 95 17.38 7.49 -2.32
N ASP A 96 18.28 8.37 -1.88
CA ASP A 96 19.46 8.06 -1.05
C ASP A 96 19.24 8.33 0.45
N ASP A 97 18.02 8.75 0.85
CA ASP A 97 17.68 9.09 2.24
C ASP A 97 16.27 8.57 2.56
N PHE A 98 16.20 7.25 2.77
CA PHE A 98 14.94 6.52 2.86
C PHE A 98 14.03 7.00 4.01
N ASP A 99 14.64 7.37 5.14
CA ASP A 99 13.96 7.74 6.38
C ASP A 99 13.49 9.21 6.42
N ARG A 100 13.91 10.04 5.45
CA ARG A 100 13.44 11.42 5.30
C ARG A 100 12.07 11.48 4.61
N ILE A 101 11.08 10.91 5.29
CA ILE A 101 9.70 10.79 4.81
C ILE A 101 9.00 12.14 4.82
N GLY A 102 8.36 12.52 3.71
CA GLY A 102 7.53 13.70 3.57
C GLY A 102 6.18 13.38 2.94
N LYS A 103 5.13 14.11 3.34
CA LYS A 103 3.81 14.03 2.70
C LYS A 103 3.87 14.63 1.30
N VAL A 104 3.28 13.94 0.33
CA VAL A 104 3.09 14.48 -1.01
C VAL A 104 1.72 15.16 -1.05
N HIS A 105 1.73 16.48 -1.22
CA HIS A 105 0.50 17.28 -1.25
C HIS A 105 -0.18 17.30 -2.62
N ASP A 106 0.55 16.94 -3.67
CA ASP A 106 -0.01 16.81 -5.01
C ASP A 106 -0.96 15.60 -5.06
N ARG A 107 -2.26 15.91 -5.23
CA ARG A 107 -3.33 14.91 -5.28
C ARG A 107 -3.58 14.38 -6.70
N THR A 108 -2.84 14.86 -7.70
CA THR A 108 -2.95 14.37 -9.08
C THR A 108 -2.15 13.08 -9.29
N ILE A 109 -1.19 12.80 -8.41
CA ILE A 109 -0.37 11.59 -8.45
C ILE A 109 -1.09 10.49 -7.68
N MET A 110 -1.51 9.46 -8.41
CA MET A 110 -2.13 8.26 -7.82
C MET A 110 -1.08 7.18 -7.57
N ALA A 111 -0.64 6.54 -8.66
CA ALA A 111 0.26 5.39 -8.65
C ALA A 111 0.90 5.20 -10.05
N CYS A 112 2.06 4.54 -10.11
CA CYS A 112 2.66 4.09 -11.37
C CYS A 112 2.18 2.69 -11.75
N VAL A 113 2.48 2.24 -12.98
CA VAL A 113 2.04 0.94 -13.50
C VAL A 113 2.42 -0.25 -12.61
N HIS A 114 3.60 -0.23 -11.99
CA HIS A 114 4.04 -1.29 -11.06
C HIS A 114 3.26 -1.31 -9.74
N GLU A 115 2.90 -0.14 -9.21
CA GLU A 115 2.06 -0.04 -8.02
C GLU A 115 0.63 -0.48 -8.33
N MET A 116 0.11 -0.15 -9.52
CA MET A 116 -1.21 -0.56 -10.01
C MET A 116 -1.37 -2.09 -10.10
N GLU A 117 -0.30 -2.84 -10.35
CA GLU A 117 -0.34 -4.32 -10.28
C GLU A 117 -0.70 -4.81 -8.86
N ILE A 118 -0.23 -4.11 -7.81
CA ILE A 118 -0.58 -4.44 -6.41
C ILE A 118 -2.02 -4.02 -6.11
N TYR A 119 -2.45 -2.83 -6.54
CA TYR A 119 -3.86 -2.42 -6.42
C TYR A 119 -4.78 -3.46 -7.06
N HIS A 120 -4.45 -3.93 -8.26
CA HIS A 120 -5.26 -4.94 -8.93
C HIS A 120 -5.37 -6.23 -8.11
N LYS A 121 -4.25 -6.75 -7.59
CA LYS A 121 -4.25 -7.92 -6.70
C LYS A 121 -5.13 -7.68 -5.46
N GLU A 122 -4.97 -6.54 -4.81
CA GLU A 122 -5.75 -6.19 -3.63
C GLU A 122 -7.25 -6.07 -3.92
N ILE A 123 -7.62 -5.50 -5.06
CA ILE A 123 -9.01 -5.44 -5.55
C ILE A 123 -9.57 -6.85 -5.78
N GLU A 124 -8.82 -7.73 -6.45
CA GLU A 124 -9.27 -9.11 -6.68
C GLU A 124 -9.44 -9.89 -5.36
N LEU A 125 -8.51 -9.75 -4.42
CA LEU A 125 -8.60 -10.37 -3.09
C LEU A 125 -9.78 -9.81 -2.30
N TRP A 126 -9.99 -8.50 -2.33
CA TRP A 126 -11.09 -7.84 -1.63
C TRP A 126 -12.45 -8.29 -2.17
N LYS A 127 -12.62 -8.33 -3.51
CA LYS A 127 -13.83 -8.88 -4.13
C LYS A 127 -14.07 -10.34 -3.76
N LYS A 128 -13.01 -11.16 -3.78
CA LYS A 128 -13.09 -12.60 -3.53
C LYS A 128 -13.46 -12.93 -2.09
N PHE A 129 -12.91 -12.21 -1.13
CA PHE A 129 -13.00 -12.58 0.29
C PHE A 129 -13.87 -11.66 1.11
N VAL A 130 -13.94 -10.36 0.79
CA VAL A 130 -14.68 -9.37 1.58
C VAL A 130 -16.03 -9.04 0.96
N LEU A 131 -16.09 -8.69 -0.33
CA LEU A 131 -17.35 -8.43 -1.06
C LEU A 131 -18.01 -9.70 -1.61
N ARG A 132 -17.71 -10.85 -1.00
CA ARG A 132 -18.28 -12.14 -1.37
C ARG A 132 -19.77 -12.23 -1.01
N LEU A 133 -20.47 -13.17 -1.61
CA LEU A 133 -21.79 -13.57 -1.11
C LEU A 133 -21.61 -14.23 0.27
N GLY A 134 -22.33 -13.72 1.27
CA GLY A 134 -22.26 -14.16 2.67
C GLY A 134 -21.43 -13.24 3.55
N GLU A 135 -20.91 -13.78 4.65
CA GLU A 135 -20.09 -13.02 5.59
C GLU A 135 -18.70 -12.69 5.02
N PRO A 136 -18.19 -11.46 5.23
CA PRO A 136 -16.82 -11.10 4.88
C PRO A 136 -15.77 -11.96 5.58
N ASP A 137 -14.78 -12.43 4.82
CA ASP A 137 -13.67 -13.24 5.30
C ASP A 137 -12.36 -12.43 5.30
N PHE A 138 -12.18 -11.63 6.35
CA PHE A 138 -10.99 -10.79 6.51
C PHE A 138 -9.71 -11.61 6.78
N GLU A 139 -9.83 -12.80 7.37
CA GLU A 139 -8.67 -13.66 7.64
C GLU A 139 -8.08 -14.19 6.34
N SER A 140 -8.92 -14.71 5.43
CA SER A 140 -8.48 -15.12 4.10
C SER A 140 -7.98 -13.94 3.27
N TYR A 141 -8.61 -12.77 3.36
CA TYR A 141 -8.10 -11.57 2.69
C TYR A 141 -6.69 -11.18 3.16
N LEU A 142 -6.40 -11.26 4.46
CA LEU A 142 -5.11 -10.88 5.05
C LEU A 142 -4.02 -11.94 4.88
N SER A 143 -4.38 -13.18 4.55
CA SER A 143 -3.42 -14.27 4.38
C SER A 143 -2.36 -13.97 3.31
N LEU A 144 -1.15 -14.48 3.53
CA LEU A 144 0.04 -14.20 2.70
C LEU A 144 0.13 -15.06 1.43
N TYR A 145 -0.98 -15.57 0.88
CA TYR A 145 -0.91 -16.45 -0.29
C TYR A 145 -0.33 -15.71 -1.51
N ASN A 146 0.76 -16.26 -2.07
CA ASN A 146 1.33 -15.90 -3.37
C ASN A 146 0.83 -16.86 -4.44
#